data_AF-A0A2D7NIU3-F1
#
_entry.id   AF-A0A2D7NIU3-F1
#
_cell.length_a   1.000
_cell.length_b   1.000
_cell.length_c   1.000
_cell.angle_alpha   90.00
_cell.angle_beta   90.00
_cell.angle_gamma   90.00
#
_symmetry.space_group_name_H-M   'P 1'
#
loop_
_entity.id
_entity.type
_entity.pdbx_description
1 polymer ?
#
loop_
_entity_poly.entity_id
_entity_poly.type
_entity_poly.pdbx_seq_one_letter_code
_entity_poly.pdbx_strand_id
1 'polypeptide(L)'
;MIGGAAALLAATACIADVVWDEDIDGSLSLDRFNTTNFGTLAAGSNNLICDTQNGISKFFTFTIGAGEELAAIILDDWISEDDLGFLGIVTGDFFSVDPAAPDVTQLLGYVHHGETTVGQDILPAMGQGPGSQGFVGALGPG
;
A
#
# COMPACT_ATOMS: atom_id res chain seq x y z
N MET A 1 -15.65 5.15 -48.88
CA MET A 1 -14.77 5.34 -47.71
C MET A 1 -15.62 5.16 -46.47
N ILE A 2 -15.47 4.06 -45.75
CA ILE A 2 -16.25 3.78 -44.53
C ILE A 2 -15.40 4.27 -43.36
N GLY A 3 -15.78 5.40 -42.77
CA GLY A 3 -15.15 5.94 -41.57
C GLY A 3 -15.64 5.16 -40.35
N GLY A 4 -14.77 4.33 -39.77
CA GLY A 4 -15.05 3.66 -38.50
C GLY A 4 -14.90 4.66 -37.36
N ALA A 5 -16.00 4.94 -36.66
CA ALA A 5 -15.96 5.68 -35.41
C ALA A 5 -15.38 4.78 -34.31
N ALA A 6 -14.20 5.13 -33.79
CA ALA A 6 -13.65 4.50 -32.60
C ALA A 6 -14.42 5.02 -31.38
N ALA A 7 -15.23 4.16 -30.76
CA ALA A 7 -15.85 4.45 -29.48
C ALA A 7 -14.78 4.37 -28.38
N LEU A 8 -14.44 5.50 -27.78
CA LEU A 8 -13.57 5.58 -26.62
C LEU A 8 -14.37 5.10 -25.39
N LEU A 9 -14.14 3.87 -24.94
CA LEU A 9 -14.65 3.40 -23.66
C LEU A 9 -13.88 4.12 -22.54
N ALA A 10 -14.53 5.08 -21.88
CA ALA A 10 -14.06 5.57 -20.59
C ALA A 10 -14.38 4.49 -19.54
N ALA A 11 -13.35 3.77 -19.08
CA ALA A 11 -13.49 2.92 -17.90
C ALA A 11 -13.79 3.83 -16.70
N THR A 12 -14.99 3.70 -16.14
CA THR A 12 -15.32 4.31 -14.85
C THR A 12 -14.65 3.45 -13.79
N ALA A 13 -13.66 3.99 -13.08
CA ALA A 13 -13.16 3.32 -11.89
C ALA A 13 -14.35 3.11 -10.94
N CYS A 14 -14.66 1.85 -10.67
CA CYS A 14 -15.68 1.45 -9.72
C CYS A 14 -15.30 1.96 -8.32
N ILE A 15 -16.33 2.19 -7.50
CA ILE A 15 -16.29 2.63 -6.10
C ILE A 15 -15.17 1.93 -5.33
N ALA A 16 -14.43 2.73 -4.54
CA ALA A 16 -13.44 2.27 -3.59
C ALA A 16 -14.10 1.32 -2.59
N ASP A 17 -13.73 0.05 -2.61
CA ASP A 17 -14.13 -0.90 -1.58
C ASP A 17 -13.23 -0.65 -0.36
N VAL A 18 -13.83 -0.54 0.83
CA VAL A 18 -13.05 -0.50 2.08
C VAL A 18 -12.71 -1.93 2.39
N VAL A 19 -11.45 -2.29 2.14
CA VAL A 19 -10.95 -3.64 2.34
C VAL A 19 -10.77 -3.94 3.82
N TRP A 20 -10.48 -2.90 4.61
CA TRP A 20 -10.35 -3.02 6.05
C TRP A 20 -10.58 -1.68 6.74
N ASP A 21 -11.36 -1.69 7.81
CA ASP A 21 -11.53 -0.59 8.74
C ASP A 21 -11.30 -1.08 10.18
N GLU A 22 -10.26 -0.59 10.84
CA GLU A 22 -9.93 -1.06 12.20
C GLU A 22 -11.00 -0.73 13.25
N ASP A 23 -11.90 0.24 13.00
CA ASP A 23 -13.04 0.53 13.88
C ASP A 23 -14.17 -0.51 13.74
N ILE A 24 -14.20 -1.26 12.64
CA ILE A 24 -15.27 -2.22 12.28
C ILE A 24 -14.78 -3.66 12.30
N ASP A 25 -13.67 -3.94 11.60
CA ASP A 25 -13.11 -5.27 11.37
C ASP A 25 -12.11 -5.69 12.45
N GLY A 26 -11.69 -4.74 13.28
CA GLY A 26 -10.73 -4.91 14.37
C GLY A 26 -9.30 -4.57 13.98
N SER A 27 -8.41 -4.61 14.98
CA SER A 27 -7.01 -4.22 14.78
C SER A 27 -6.31 -5.10 13.76
N LEU A 28 -5.50 -4.47 12.91
CA LEU A 28 -4.48 -5.16 12.13
C LEU A 28 -3.52 -5.90 13.05
N SER A 29 -2.92 -6.96 12.51
CA SER A 29 -2.01 -7.79 13.26
C SER A 29 -0.78 -7.02 13.74
N LEU A 30 -0.41 -7.25 15.00
CA LEU A 30 0.85 -6.79 15.59
C LEU A 30 1.97 -7.85 15.46
N ASP A 31 1.65 -9.02 14.91
CA ASP A 31 2.60 -10.11 14.69
C ASP A 31 3.05 -10.15 13.24
N ARG A 32 4.32 -9.81 13.02
CA ARG A 32 4.95 -9.79 11.69
C ARG A 32 4.92 -11.14 10.97
N PHE A 33 4.74 -12.25 11.69
CA PHE A 33 4.67 -13.60 11.14
C PHE A 33 3.23 -14.10 10.89
N ASN A 34 2.23 -13.39 11.39
CA ASN A 34 0.82 -13.71 11.25
C ASN A 34 0.05 -12.45 10.85
N THR A 35 0.28 -11.96 9.62
CA THR A 35 -0.24 -10.69 9.13
C THR A 35 -1.76 -10.72 8.89
N THR A 36 -2.44 -9.56 8.94
CA THR A 36 -3.83 -9.48 8.47
C THR A 36 -3.87 -9.62 6.96
N ASN A 37 -4.48 -10.69 6.46
CA ASN A 37 -4.45 -11.03 5.04
C ASN A 37 -5.75 -10.58 4.34
N PHE A 38 -5.61 -9.67 3.38
CA PHE A 38 -6.71 -9.14 2.56
C PHE A 38 -7.00 -9.98 1.30
N GLY A 39 -6.18 -10.98 1.01
CA GLY A 39 -6.28 -11.81 -0.18
C GLY A 39 -5.99 -11.03 -1.46
N THR A 40 -6.62 -11.43 -2.57
CA THR A 40 -6.50 -10.73 -3.85
C THR A 40 -7.40 -9.50 -3.86
N LEU A 41 -6.79 -8.32 -4.01
CA LEU A 41 -7.55 -7.08 -4.13
C LEU A 41 -8.31 -7.03 -5.45
N ALA A 42 -9.45 -6.35 -5.47
CA ALA A 42 -10.19 -6.12 -6.70
C ALA A 42 -9.49 -5.06 -7.57
N ALA A 43 -9.67 -5.16 -8.89
CA ALA A 43 -9.24 -4.11 -9.81
C ALA A 43 -9.88 -2.76 -9.44
N GLY A 44 -9.05 -1.73 -9.26
CA GLY A 44 -9.49 -0.37 -8.94
C GLY A 44 -8.87 0.16 -7.65
N SER A 45 -9.61 1.04 -6.98
CA SER A 45 -9.19 1.60 -5.69
C SER A 45 -9.67 0.72 -4.54
N ASN A 46 -8.77 0.43 -3.61
CA ASN A 46 -9.02 -0.38 -2.43
C ASN A 46 -8.56 0.43 -1.22
N ASN A 47 -9.46 0.67 -0.26
CA ASN A 47 -9.19 1.55 0.87
C ASN A 47 -8.88 0.73 2.14
N LEU A 48 -7.83 1.16 2.84
CA LEU A 48 -7.46 0.69 4.17
C LEU A 48 -7.61 1.87 5.13
N ILE A 49 -8.43 1.72 6.16
CA ILE A 49 -8.57 2.69 7.26
C ILE A 49 -7.92 2.04 8.48
N CYS A 50 -6.82 2.64 8.92
CA CYS A 50 -6.03 2.13 10.04
C CYS A 50 -5.50 3.26 10.91
N ASP A 51 -5.35 3.00 12.20
CA ASP A 51 -4.58 3.81 13.12
C ASP A 51 -3.18 3.22 13.30
N THR A 52 -2.21 4.03 13.72
CA THR A 52 -0.94 3.52 14.23
C THR A 52 -0.53 4.36 15.43
N GLN A 53 0.29 3.80 16.30
CA GLN A 53 0.84 4.52 17.46
C GLN A 53 2.33 4.30 17.52
N ASN A 54 3.06 5.27 18.07
CA ASN A 54 4.50 5.16 18.22
C ASN A 54 4.90 3.87 18.97
N GLY A 55 5.80 3.10 18.37
CA GLY A 55 6.26 1.81 18.90
C GLY A 55 5.33 0.62 18.64
N ILE A 56 4.19 0.83 17.97
CA ILE A 56 3.25 -0.23 17.57
C ILE A 56 3.28 -0.38 16.05
N SER A 57 3.93 -1.46 15.58
CA SER A 57 3.92 -1.82 14.17
C SER A 57 2.74 -2.72 13.85
N LYS A 58 2.05 -2.40 12.76
CA LYS A 58 0.91 -3.15 12.23
C LYS A 58 1.27 -3.78 10.89
N PHE A 59 0.79 -4.99 10.65
CA PHE A 59 1.17 -5.79 9.49
C PHE A 59 -0.06 -6.32 8.76
N PHE A 60 -0.09 -6.08 7.45
CA PHE A 60 -1.08 -6.63 6.55
C PHE A 60 -0.41 -7.15 5.28
N THR A 61 -1.13 -8.01 4.56
CA THR A 61 -0.73 -8.57 3.28
C THR A 61 -1.89 -8.54 2.31
N PHE A 62 -1.56 -8.45 1.03
CA PHE A 62 -2.50 -8.56 -0.08
C PHE A 62 -1.76 -9.15 -1.29
N THR A 63 -2.53 -9.66 -2.25
CA THR A 63 -2.00 -10.23 -3.49
C THR A 63 -2.46 -9.39 -4.68
N ILE A 64 -1.53 -9.09 -5.58
CA ILE A 64 -1.84 -8.44 -6.85
C ILE A 64 -2.25 -9.51 -7.87
N GLY A 65 -3.43 -9.37 -8.46
CA GLY A 65 -3.99 -10.33 -9.40
C GLY A 65 -3.17 -10.48 -10.69
N ALA A 66 -3.33 -11.62 -11.36
CA ALA A 66 -2.65 -11.85 -12.64
C ALA A 66 -3.15 -10.87 -13.72
N GLY A 67 -2.22 -10.15 -14.33
CA GLY A 67 -2.53 -9.10 -15.31
C GLY A 67 -2.87 -7.74 -14.71
N GLU A 68 -2.74 -7.60 -13.39
CA GLU A 68 -2.88 -6.35 -12.64
C GLU A 68 -1.54 -5.87 -12.12
N GLU A 69 -1.52 -4.61 -11.66
CA GLU A 69 -0.36 -4.00 -11.01
C GLU A 69 -0.83 -3.06 -9.89
N LEU A 70 -0.04 -2.96 -8.82
CA LEU A 70 -0.18 -1.89 -7.85
C LEU A 70 0.40 -0.61 -8.47
N ALA A 71 -0.50 0.22 -8.99
CA ALA A 71 -0.14 1.42 -9.73
C ALA A 71 0.16 2.63 -8.82
N ALA A 72 -0.47 2.70 -7.65
CA ALA A 72 -0.35 3.82 -6.73
C ALA A 72 -0.68 3.40 -5.29
N ILE A 73 -0.10 4.11 -4.33
CA ILE A 73 -0.54 4.11 -2.93
C ILE A 73 -0.80 5.57 -2.59
N ILE A 74 -2.06 5.92 -2.36
CA ILE A 74 -2.45 7.30 -2.02
C ILE A 74 -2.70 7.38 -0.53
N LEU A 75 -2.05 8.33 0.16
CA LEU A 75 -2.45 8.69 1.52
C LEU A 75 -3.68 9.58 1.43
N ASP A 76 -4.87 9.02 1.64
CA ASP A 76 -6.14 9.74 1.46
C ASP A 76 -6.41 10.75 2.58
N ASP A 77 -6.16 10.37 3.83
CA ASP A 77 -6.36 11.22 5.01
C ASP A 77 -5.27 10.96 6.07
N TRP A 78 -5.03 11.95 6.93
CA TRP A 78 -4.07 11.88 8.04
C TRP A 78 -4.62 12.58 9.28
N ILE A 79 -4.88 11.80 10.33
CA ILE A 79 -5.37 12.31 11.61
C ILE A 79 -4.36 11.94 12.70
N SER A 80 -3.33 12.77 12.87
CA SER A 80 -2.36 12.64 13.96
C SER A 80 -1.69 13.98 14.25
N GLU A 81 -1.24 14.17 15.49
CA GLU A 81 -0.33 15.27 15.87
C GLU A 81 1.14 14.91 15.61
N ASP A 82 1.46 13.64 15.35
CA ASP A 82 2.81 13.21 14.97
C ASP A 82 3.12 13.58 13.51
N ASP A 83 4.37 13.99 13.27
CA ASP A 83 4.80 14.51 11.97
C ASP A 83 4.84 13.43 10.86
N LEU A 84 5.25 12.20 11.21
CA LEU A 84 5.57 11.14 10.24
C LEU A 84 5.24 9.74 10.77
N GLY A 85 4.64 8.92 9.90
CA GLY A 85 4.55 7.47 9.99
C GLY A 85 5.53 6.78 9.04
N PHE A 86 5.77 5.49 9.25
CA PHE A 86 6.60 4.66 8.39
C PHE A 86 5.73 3.61 7.69
N LEU A 87 5.86 3.51 6.36
CA LEU A 87 5.28 2.41 5.59
C LEU A 87 6.39 1.73 4.80
N GLY A 88 6.53 0.42 4.99
CA GLY A 88 7.48 -0.42 4.27
C GLY A 88 6.77 -1.54 3.53
N ILE A 89 7.35 -1.98 2.42
CA ILE A 89 6.85 -3.10 1.62
C ILE A 89 7.95 -4.14 1.43
N VAL A 90 7.55 -5.41 1.52
CA VAL A 90 8.35 -6.59 1.20
C VAL A 90 7.53 -7.49 0.28
N THR A 91 8.16 -8.45 -0.37
CA THR A 91 7.46 -9.52 -1.08
C THR A 91 7.26 -10.73 -0.15
N GLY A 92 6.09 -11.37 -0.24
CA GLY A 92 5.74 -12.56 0.54
C GLY A 92 4.73 -12.31 1.65
N ASP A 93 4.43 -13.38 2.41
CA ASP A 93 3.28 -13.42 3.33
C ASP A 93 3.56 -12.88 4.74
N PHE A 94 4.80 -12.49 5.02
CA PHE A 94 5.23 -12.01 6.34
C PHE A 94 6.30 -10.93 6.23
N PHE A 95 6.36 -10.08 7.25
CA PHE A 95 7.32 -8.99 7.31
C PHE A 95 8.60 -9.48 8.02
N SER A 96 9.64 -9.77 7.24
CA SER A 96 10.89 -10.38 7.73
C SER A 96 11.75 -9.42 8.56
N VAL A 97 11.57 -8.11 8.38
CA VAL A 97 12.36 -7.08 9.06
C VAL A 97 11.86 -6.88 10.48
N ASP A 98 12.79 -6.79 11.43
CA ASP A 98 12.46 -6.49 12.81
C ASP A 98 12.24 -4.99 13.01
N PRO A 99 11.03 -4.54 13.41
CA PRO A 99 10.81 -3.12 13.70
C PRO A 99 11.68 -2.58 14.83
N ALA A 100 12.12 -3.43 15.76
CA ALA A 100 13.00 -3.04 16.87
C ALA A 100 14.48 -2.94 16.45
N ALA A 101 14.84 -3.52 15.30
CA ALA A 101 16.18 -3.47 14.71
C ALA A 101 16.05 -3.36 13.18
N PRO A 102 15.55 -2.23 12.66
CA PRO A 102 15.16 -2.12 11.26
C PRO A 102 16.37 -2.22 10.35
N ASP A 103 16.32 -3.17 9.41
CA ASP A 103 17.26 -3.32 8.32
C ASP A 103 16.56 -3.03 6.99
N VAL A 104 16.67 -1.79 6.53
CA VAL A 104 16.00 -1.33 5.30
C VAL A 104 16.51 -2.04 4.06
N THR A 105 17.68 -2.69 4.10
CA THR A 105 18.24 -3.43 2.95
C THR A 105 17.41 -4.66 2.58
N GLN A 106 16.56 -5.12 3.50
CA GLN A 106 15.64 -6.22 3.30
C GLN A 106 14.29 -5.78 2.75
N LEU A 107 13.99 -4.48 2.71
CA LEU A 107 12.75 -3.93 2.19
C LEU A 107 12.81 -3.79 0.67
N LEU A 108 11.70 -4.09 0.00
CA LEU A 108 11.53 -3.76 -1.41
C LEU A 108 11.51 -2.23 -1.58
N GLY A 109 10.83 -1.52 -0.68
CA GLY A 109 10.84 -0.06 -0.58
C GLY A 109 10.19 0.43 0.71
N TYR A 110 10.37 1.71 1.02
CA TYR A 110 9.74 2.34 2.19
C TYR A 110 9.64 3.85 2.02
N VAL A 111 8.73 4.46 2.76
CA VAL A 111 8.57 5.91 2.81
C VAL A 111 8.18 6.35 4.23
N HIS A 112 8.62 7.55 4.60
CA HIS A 112 8.03 8.28 5.71
C HIS A 112 6.92 9.17 5.14
N HIS A 113 5.70 8.94 5.59
CA HIS A 113 4.50 9.65 5.13
C HIS A 113 3.88 10.41 6.31
N GLY A 114 3.09 11.43 6.02
CA GLY A 114 2.41 12.24 7.02
C GLY A 114 1.51 13.29 6.36
N GLU A 115 1.12 14.32 7.11
CA GLU A 115 0.21 15.37 6.63
C GLU A 115 0.63 15.97 5.28
N THR A 116 1.92 16.19 5.07
CA THR A 116 2.44 16.79 3.82
C THR A 116 2.30 15.89 2.59
N THR A 117 2.08 14.58 2.77
CA THR A 117 1.92 13.60 1.69
C THR A 117 0.45 13.25 1.42
N VAL A 118 -0.50 13.84 2.15
CA VAL A 118 -1.94 13.63 1.93
C VAL A 118 -2.32 14.03 0.50
N GLY A 119 -3.08 13.17 -0.16
CA GLY A 119 -3.48 13.29 -1.57
C GLY A 119 -2.38 12.99 -2.59
N GLN A 120 -1.18 12.60 -2.15
CA GLN A 120 -0.06 12.25 -3.05
C GLN A 120 0.09 10.73 -3.19
N ASP A 121 0.58 10.32 -4.35
CA ASP A 121 1.05 8.95 -4.56
C ASP A 121 2.44 8.77 -3.94
N ILE A 122 2.50 7.94 -2.91
CA ILE A 122 3.73 7.65 -2.16
C ILE A 122 4.49 6.44 -2.72
N LEU A 123 3.91 5.67 -3.64
CA LEU A 123 4.54 4.47 -4.21
C LEU A 123 5.86 4.78 -4.94
N PRO A 124 5.97 5.84 -5.77
CA PRO A 124 7.24 6.20 -6.39
C PRO A 124 8.31 6.58 -5.35
N ALA A 125 7.92 7.27 -4.27
CA ALA A 125 8.84 7.63 -3.19
C ALA A 125 9.31 6.38 -2.43
N MET A 126 8.44 5.38 -2.22
CA MET A 126 8.81 4.11 -1.62
C MET A 126 9.90 3.38 -2.40
N GLY A 127 9.79 3.34 -3.72
CA GLY A 127 10.77 2.71 -4.61
C GLY A 127 12.14 3.40 -4.62
N GLN A 128 12.22 4.64 -4.13
CA GLN A 128 13.45 5.42 -3.99
C GLN A 128 13.98 5.49 -2.54
N GLY A 129 13.39 4.73 -1.61
CA GLY A 129 13.78 4.69 -0.21
C GLY A 129 15.28 4.37 -0.04
N PRO A 130 16.10 5.27 0.56
CA PRO A 130 17.54 5.06 0.66
C PRO A 130 17.91 3.75 1.35
N GLY A 131 18.77 2.97 0.70
CA GLY A 131 19.28 1.70 1.23
C GLY A 131 18.34 0.49 1.05
N SER A 132 17.12 0.69 0.55
CA SER A 132 16.23 -0.42 0.17
C SER A 132 16.67 -1.10 -1.13
N GLN A 133 16.04 -2.22 -1.47
CA GLN A 133 16.26 -2.91 -2.75
C GLN A 133 15.85 -2.01 -3.93
N GLY A 134 14.78 -1.24 -3.74
CA GLY A 134 14.27 -0.28 -4.70
C GLY A 134 13.45 -0.91 -5.82
N PHE A 135 12.61 -0.08 -6.43
CA PHE A 135 11.84 -0.41 -7.62
C PHE A 135 11.47 0.87 -8.38
N VAL A 136 10.99 0.71 -9.61
CA VAL A 136 10.56 1.83 -10.46
C VAL A 136 9.20 1.51 -11.06
N GLY A 137 8.27 2.45 -10.94
CA GLY A 137 6.92 2.31 -11.47
C GLY A 137 6.04 1.41 -10.61
N ALA A 138 5.04 0.81 -11.26
CA ALA A 138 4.08 -0.07 -10.62
C ALA A 138 4.69 -1.44 -10.24
N LEU A 139 4.10 -2.09 -9.24
CA LEU A 139 4.48 -3.45 -8.84
C LEU A 139 3.54 -4.46 -9.50
N GLY A 140 4.12 -5.47 -10.18
CA GLY A 140 3.35 -6.50 -10.88
C GLY A 140 2.77 -7.58 -9.97
N PRO A 141 2.21 -8.66 -10.55
CA PRO A 141 1.55 -9.73 -9.82
C PRO A 141 2.47 -10.44 -8.81
N GLY A 142 1.91 -10.78 -7.65
CA GLY A 142 2.63 -11.38 -6.52
C GLY A 142 1.93 -11.09 -5.21
#